data_AF-A0A927H8W7-F1
#
_entry.id   AF-A0A927H8W7-F1
#
_cell.length_a   1.000
_cell.length_b   1.000
_cell.length_c   1.000
_cell.angle_alpha   90.00
_cell.angle_beta   90.00
_cell.angle_gamma   90.00
#
_symmetry.space_group_name_H-M   'P 1'
#
loop_
_entity.id
_entity.type
_entity.pdbx_description
1 polymer ?
#
loop_
_entity_poly.entity_id
_entity_poly.type
_entity_poly.pdbx_seq_one_letter_code
_entity_poly.pdbx_strand_id
1 'polypeptide(L)'
;MTISRMNPKVDGFLRKAKSWKEEFEALRTIVLDSDLTEDFKWMHPCYTFQGKNIVLIHGFKEYCALLFHKDEAIEVEKAGLQVEYKKTTEYTIPEQLQNKFVEIPDLKTAFEALTPGRQRAYLFHFSEPKQSKTRESRIEKYLPHILDGKGLND
;
A
#
# COMPACT_ATOMS: atom_id res chain seq x y z
N MET A 1 -10.02 -4.56 13.96
CA MET A 1 -10.17 -3.90 12.65
C MET A 1 -11.15 -2.74 12.80
N THR A 2 -10.64 -1.54 13.02
CA THR A 2 -11.45 -0.33 12.94
C THR A 2 -11.78 -0.13 11.47
N ILE A 3 -13.06 -0.20 11.10
CA ILE A 3 -13.48 0.20 9.75
C ILE A 3 -13.15 1.69 9.65
N SER A 4 -12.05 2.04 8.98
CA SER A 4 -11.72 3.42 8.68
C SER A 4 -12.88 3.98 7.87
N ARG A 5 -13.67 4.84 8.52
CA ARG A 5 -14.89 5.37 7.96
C ARG A 5 -14.47 6.41 6.93
N MET A 6 -14.52 6.03 5.65
CA MET A 6 -14.16 6.92 4.54
C MET A 6 -14.86 8.27 4.70
N ASN A 7 -14.09 9.35 4.51
CA ASN A 7 -14.54 10.71 4.76
C ASN A 7 -15.27 11.28 3.53
N PRO A 8 -16.57 11.64 3.64
CA PRO A 8 -17.35 12.12 2.50
C PRO A 8 -16.80 13.40 1.86
N LYS A 9 -16.05 14.21 2.61
CA LYS A 9 -15.41 15.42 2.09
C LYS A 9 -14.24 15.06 1.17
N VAL A 10 -13.46 14.03 1.53
CA VAL A 10 -12.40 13.49 0.67
C VAL A 10 -13.00 12.86 -0.58
N ASP A 11 -14.10 12.11 -0.47
CA ASP A 11 -14.81 11.57 -1.64
C ASP A 11 -15.27 12.69 -2.58
N GLY A 12 -15.79 13.78 -2.01
CA GLY A 12 -16.20 14.96 -2.75
C GLY A 12 -15.05 15.66 -3.47
N PHE A 13 -13.87 15.73 -2.84
CA PHE A 13 -12.64 16.25 -3.44
C PHE A 13 -12.19 15.39 -4.63
N LEU A 14 -12.05 14.08 -4.43
CA LEU A 14 -11.60 13.15 -5.48
C LEU A 14 -12.55 13.09 -6.67
N ARG A 15 -13.86 13.14 -6.43
CA ARG A 15 -14.86 13.17 -7.51
C ARG A 15 -14.71 14.41 -8.40
N LYS A 16 -14.28 15.54 -7.83
CA LYS A 16 -14.11 16.81 -8.55
C LYS A 16 -12.70 17.02 -9.09
N ALA A 17 -11.75 16.16 -8.76
CA ALA A 17 -10.37 16.27 -9.22
C ALA A 17 -10.31 16.13 -10.75
N LYS A 18 -9.79 17.16 -11.41
CA LYS A 18 -9.58 17.17 -12.88
C LYS A 18 -8.22 16.59 -13.27
N SER A 19 -7.25 16.66 -12.36
CA SER A 19 -5.88 16.18 -12.54
C SER A 19 -5.52 15.28 -11.36
N TRP A 20 -4.63 14.32 -11.60
CA TRP A 20 -4.08 13.40 -10.58
C TRP A 20 -5.09 12.50 -9.88
N LYS A 21 -6.28 12.28 -10.48
CA LYS A 21 -7.37 11.59 -9.77
C LYS A 21 -7.00 10.15 -9.45
N GLU A 22 -6.48 9.42 -10.43
CA GLU A 22 -6.07 8.01 -10.27
C GLU A 22 -4.93 7.91 -9.24
N GLU A 23 -3.98 8.83 -9.30
CA GLU A 23 -2.86 8.92 -8.36
C GLU A 23 -3.34 9.24 -6.94
N PHE A 24 -4.27 10.18 -6.77
CA PHE A 24 -4.86 10.47 -5.47
C PHE A 24 -5.63 9.29 -4.88
N GLU A 25 -6.37 8.55 -5.71
CA GLU A 25 -7.08 7.34 -5.28
C GLU A 25 -6.09 6.24 -4.86
N ALA A 26 -5.00 6.06 -5.60
CA ALA A 26 -3.93 5.15 -5.25
C ALA A 26 -3.22 5.55 -3.94
N LEU A 27 -2.85 6.82 -3.81
CA LEU A 27 -2.22 7.37 -2.61
C LEU A 27 -3.13 7.25 -1.39
N ARG A 28 -4.42 7.57 -1.52
CA ARG A 28 -5.41 7.38 -0.46
C ARG A 28 -5.49 5.92 -0.02
N THR A 29 -5.52 5.00 -0.98
CA THR A 29 -5.55 3.55 -0.68
C THR A 29 -4.32 3.13 0.12
N ILE A 30 -3.13 3.59 -0.27
CA ILE A 30 -1.88 3.31 0.45
C ILE A 30 -1.93 3.87 1.88
N VAL A 31 -2.36 5.13 2.04
CA VAL A 31 -2.41 5.77 3.35
C VAL A 31 -3.44 5.10 4.26
N LEU A 32 -4.60 4.69 3.74
CA LEU A 32 -5.64 3.98 4.49
C LEU A 32 -5.30 2.51 4.82
N ASP A 33 -4.26 1.93 4.21
CA ASP A 33 -3.73 0.63 4.64
C ASP A 33 -2.95 0.72 5.96
N SER A 34 -2.65 1.94 6.42
CA SER A 34 -2.05 2.22 7.72
C SER A 34 -3.09 2.67 8.77
N ASP A 35 -2.68 2.79 10.03
CA ASP A 35 -3.54 3.22 11.14
C ASP A 35 -3.87 4.72 11.17
N LEU A 36 -3.75 5.40 10.03
CA LEU A 36 -4.06 6.82 9.92
C LEU A 36 -5.55 7.04 9.72
N THR A 37 -6.08 8.03 10.43
CA THR A 37 -7.47 8.47 10.33
C THR A 37 -7.58 9.58 9.29
N GLU A 38 -8.50 9.40 8.34
CA GLU A 38 -8.76 10.36 7.29
C GLU A 38 -9.57 11.58 7.78
N ASP A 39 -9.08 12.76 7.46
CA ASP A 39 -9.65 14.07 7.73
C ASP A 39 -9.61 14.95 6.47
N PHE A 40 -10.20 16.14 6.55
CA PHE A 40 -10.23 17.10 5.46
C PHE A 40 -9.91 18.50 5.97
N LYS A 41 -8.68 18.95 5.76
CA LYS A 41 -8.14 20.21 6.25
C LYS A 41 -7.57 21.02 5.10
N TRP A 42 -7.70 22.35 5.19
CA TRP A 42 -7.21 23.27 4.15
C TRP A 42 -7.66 22.93 2.73
N MET A 43 -8.88 22.38 2.58
CA MET A 43 -9.44 21.90 1.31
C MET A 43 -8.75 20.68 0.68
N HIS A 44 -7.96 19.94 1.46
CA HIS A 44 -7.23 18.77 0.99
C HIS A 44 -7.42 17.54 1.90
N PRO A 45 -7.31 16.32 1.36
CA PRO A 45 -7.25 15.10 2.16
C PRO A 45 -6.05 15.13 3.11
N CYS A 46 -6.30 15.05 4.41
CA CYS A 46 -5.29 15.08 5.45
C CYS A 46 -5.47 13.83 6.32
N TYR A 47 -4.37 13.20 6.72
CA TYR A 47 -4.41 11.95 7.47
C TYR A 47 -3.66 12.12 8.78
N THR A 48 -4.32 11.70 9.84
CA THR A 48 -3.93 12.01 11.21
C THR A 48 -3.65 10.74 12.00
N PHE A 49 -2.75 10.83 12.96
CA PHE A 49 -2.53 9.79 13.96
C PHE A 49 -2.80 10.39 15.33
N GLN A 50 -3.78 9.83 16.05
CA GLN A 50 -4.24 10.38 17.35
C GLN A 50 -4.50 11.90 17.31
N GLY A 51 -5.07 12.38 16.19
CA GLY A 51 -5.41 13.80 15.98
C GLY A 51 -4.25 14.71 15.52
N LYS A 52 -3.01 14.20 15.48
CA LYS A 52 -1.85 14.90 14.90
C LYS A 52 -1.83 14.73 13.39
N ASN A 53 -1.62 15.79 12.63
CA ASN A 53 -1.46 15.73 11.17
C ASN A 53 -0.16 15.01 10.84
N ILE A 54 -0.23 13.97 10.02
CA ILE A 54 0.94 13.19 9.62
C ILE A 54 1.24 13.43 8.15
N VAL A 55 0.23 13.29 7.29
CA VAL A 55 0.40 13.41 5.85
C VAL A 55 -0.79 14.09 5.17
N LEU A 56 -0.53 14.79 4.09
CA LEU A 56 -1.53 15.45 3.26
C LEU A 56 -1.33 15.06 1.79
N ILE A 57 -2.41 14.80 1.07
CA ILE A 57 -2.37 14.58 -0.39
C ILE A 57 -2.69 15.89 -1.09
N HIS A 58 -1.78 16.33 -1.97
CA HIS A 58 -1.95 17.57 -2.72
C HIS A 58 -1.55 17.43 -4.19
N GLY A 59 -2.25 18.13 -5.07
CA GLY A 59 -1.92 18.25 -6.49
C GLY A 59 -1.35 19.61 -6.80
N PHE A 60 -0.24 19.61 -7.51
CA PHE A 60 0.36 20.78 -8.15
C PHE A 60 0.15 20.70 -9.66
N LYS A 61 0.62 21.72 -10.37
CA LYS A 61 0.46 21.81 -11.84
C LYS A 61 1.08 20.61 -12.56
N GLU A 62 2.28 20.20 -12.16
CA GLU A 62 3.09 19.21 -12.87
C GLU A 62 3.26 17.88 -12.10
N TYR A 63 2.80 17.79 -10.84
CA TYR A 63 2.91 16.58 -10.02
C TYR A 63 1.86 16.55 -8.91
N CYS A 64 1.63 15.39 -8.31
CA CYS A 64 0.98 15.27 -7.00
C CYS A 64 1.99 14.82 -5.95
N ALA A 65 1.68 15.06 -4.67
CA ALA A 65 2.59 14.76 -3.58
C ALA A 65 1.86 14.23 -2.33
N LEU A 66 2.57 13.39 -1.59
CA LEU A 66 2.34 13.13 -0.17
C LEU A 66 3.24 14.07 0.65
N LEU A 67 2.64 15.01 1.38
CA LEU A 67 3.35 16.00 2.17
C LEU A 67 3.34 15.58 3.64
N PHE A 68 4.52 15.32 4.21
CA PHE A 68 4.65 14.91 5.60
C PHE A 68 4.83 16.11 6.55
N HIS A 69 4.06 16.12 7.63
CA HIS A 69 4.19 17.08 8.72
C HIS A 69 5.30 16.65 9.68
N LYS A 70 6.55 17.00 9.33
CA LYS A 70 7.76 16.54 10.02
C LYS A 70 7.71 16.73 11.54
N ASP A 71 7.39 17.94 12.01
CA ASP A 71 7.44 18.25 13.45
C ASP A 71 6.38 17.46 14.23
N GLU A 72 5.17 17.33 13.68
CA GLU A 72 4.12 16.53 14.31
C GLU A 72 4.48 15.03 14.35
N ALA A 73 5.09 14.50 13.29
CA ALA A 73 5.58 13.12 13.26
C ALA A 73 6.70 12.88 14.30
N ILE A 74 7.59 13.86 14.50
CA ILE A 74 8.64 13.78 15.53
C ILE A 74 8.03 13.75 16.94
N GLU A 75 6.99 14.55 17.20
CA GLU A 75 6.34 14.55 18.52
C GLU A 75 5.58 13.25 18.80
N VAL A 76 4.97 12.64 17.77
CA VAL A 76 4.37 11.30 17.87
C VAL A 76 5.41 10.25 18.26
N GLU A 77 6.57 10.26 17.60
CA GLU A 77 7.67 9.35 17.91
C GLU A 77 8.20 9.56 19.34
N LYS A 78 8.42 10.83 19.75
CA LYS A 78 8.86 11.16 21.11
C LYS A 78 7.87 10.74 22.18
N ALA A 79 6.57 10.73 21.87
CA ALA A 79 5.53 10.25 22.75
C ALA A 79 5.46 8.71 22.83
N GLY A 80 6.30 7.99 22.07
CA GLY A 80 6.34 6.53 22.04
C GLY A 80 5.13 5.90 21.36
N LEU A 81 4.39 6.67 20.55
CA LEU A 81 3.19 6.20 19.88
C LEU A 81 3.58 5.53 18.56
N GLN A 82 3.22 4.26 18.40
CA GLN A 82 3.52 3.49 17.19
C GLN A 82 2.25 3.07 16.47
N VAL A 83 2.32 3.04 15.14
CA VAL A 83 1.28 2.44 14.30
C VAL A 83 1.44 0.93 14.30
N GLU A 84 0.33 0.20 14.25
CA GLU A 84 0.35 -1.23 13.98
C GLU A 84 0.52 -1.44 12.47
N TYR A 85 1.45 -2.32 12.11
CA TYR A 85 1.65 -2.71 10.72
C TYR A 85 0.96 -4.05 10.48
N LYS A 86 0.24 -4.17 9.36
CA LYS A 86 -0.21 -5.47 8.89
C LYS A 86 0.99 -6.38 8.64
N LYS A 87 0.97 -7.55 9.27
CA LYS A 87 1.92 -8.62 9.01
C LYS A 87 1.70 -9.15 7.59
N THR A 88 2.76 -9.64 6.94
CA THR A 88 2.63 -10.19 5.59
C THR A 88 1.59 -11.32 5.50
N THR A 89 1.43 -12.09 6.57
CA THR A 89 0.43 -13.17 6.69
C THR A 89 -1.01 -12.70 6.60
N GLU A 90 -1.28 -11.41 6.78
CA GLU A 90 -2.61 -10.82 6.69
C GLU A 90 -2.99 -10.43 5.25
N TYR A 91 -2.04 -10.46 4.32
CA TYR A 91 -2.30 -10.19 2.90
C TYR A 91 -2.72 -11.49 2.19
N THR A 92 -3.77 -11.39 1.38
CA THR A 92 -4.26 -12.53 0.60
C THR A 92 -3.22 -12.96 -0.44
N ILE A 93 -2.81 -14.22 -0.37
CA ILE A 93 -1.98 -14.84 -1.41
C ILE A 93 -2.92 -15.32 -2.53
N PRO A 94 -2.73 -14.88 -3.79
CA PRO A 94 -3.53 -15.37 -4.90
C PRO A 94 -3.42 -16.89 -5.04
N GLU A 95 -4.55 -17.56 -5.34
CA GLU A 95 -4.62 -19.01 -5.55
C GLU A 95 -3.58 -19.49 -6.57
N GLN A 96 -3.36 -18.71 -7.62
CA GLN A 96 -2.37 -19.00 -8.67
C GLN A 96 -0.95 -19.13 -8.11
N LEU A 97 -0.59 -18.29 -7.12
CA LEU A 97 0.72 -18.36 -6.46
C LEU A 97 0.77 -19.52 -5.47
N GLN A 98 -0.32 -19.79 -4.75
CA GLN A 98 -0.42 -20.96 -3.87
C GLN A 98 -0.22 -22.27 -4.65
N ASN A 99 -0.83 -22.39 -5.83
CA ASN A 99 -0.64 -23.56 -6.71
C ASN A 99 0.82 -23.71 -7.12
N LYS A 100 1.52 -22.61 -7.44
CA LYS A 100 2.96 -22.64 -7.74
C LYS A 100 3.82 -23.04 -6.55
N PHE A 101 3.42 -22.70 -5.32
CA PHE A 101 4.10 -23.20 -4.12
C PHE A 101 3.93 -24.70 -3.90
N VAL A 102 2.82 -25.28 -4.34
CA VAL A 102 2.61 -26.75 -4.32
C VAL A 102 3.43 -27.42 -5.41
N GLU A 103 3.46 -26.85 -6.62
CA GLU A 103 4.22 -27.38 -7.75
C GLU A 103 5.75 -27.29 -7.53
N ILE A 104 6.21 -26.21 -6.91
CA ILE A 104 7.64 -25.90 -6.72
C ILE A 104 7.87 -25.53 -5.24
N PRO A 105 8.13 -26.50 -4.35
CA PRO A 105 8.36 -26.24 -2.93
C PRO A 105 9.51 -25.26 -2.64
N ASP A 106 10.56 -25.27 -3.47
CA ASP A 106 11.70 -24.36 -3.36
C ASP A 106 11.29 -22.90 -3.58
N LEU A 107 10.28 -22.66 -4.43
CA LEU A 107 9.73 -21.32 -4.64
C LEU A 107 9.10 -20.76 -3.37
N LYS A 108 8.35 -21.60 -2.64
CA LYS A 108 7.73 -21.20 -1.38
C LYS A 108 8.80 -20.80 -0.37
N THR A 109 9.83 -21.64 -0.23
CA THR A 109 10.95 -21.39 0.67
C THR A 109 11.67 -20.09 0.32
N ALA A 110 11.96 -19.88 -0.97
CA ALA A 110 12.61 -18.67 -1.46
C ALA A 110 11.74 -17.42 -1.22
N PHE A 111 10.43 -17.53 -1.48
CA PHE A 111 9.48 -16.44 -1.24
C PHE A 111 9.40 -16.06 0.24
N GLU A 112 9.28 -17.05 1.13
CA GLU A 112 9.22 -16.83 2.58
C GLU A 112 10.54 -16.29 3.15
N ALA A 113 11.67 -16.53 2.49
CA ALA A 113 12.96 -15.96 2.84
C ALA A 113 13.15 -14.50 2.39
N LEU A 114 12.31 -13.98 1.49
CA LEU A 114 12.33 -12.56 1.10
C LEU A 114 11.96 -11.66 2.30
N THR A 115 12.44 -10.42 2.31
CA THR A 115 12.01 -9.44 3.33
C THR A 115 10.49 -9.19 3.26
N PRO A 116 9.83 -8.84 4.38
CA PRO A 116 8.39 -8.56 4.36
C PRO A 116 7.96 -7.50 3.34
N GLY A 117 8.81 -6.51 3.04
CA GLY A 117 8.55 -5.53 2.00
C GLY A 117 8.54 -6.13 0.59
N ARG A 118 9.50 -7.01 0.27
CA ARG A 118 9.59 -7.69 -1.04
C ARG A 118 8.43 -8.66 -1.24
N GLN A 119 8.08 -9.44 -0.22
CA GLN A 119 6.91 -10.32 -0.27
C GLN A 119 5.64 -9.52 -0.59
N ARG A 120 5.39 -8.44 0.16
CA ARG A 120 4.21 -7.57 -0.05
C ARG A 120 4.16 -6.97 -1.45
N ALA A 121 5.30 -6.51 -2.00
CA ALA A 121 5.37 -5.98 -3.36
C ALA A 121 4.94 -7.02 -4.40
N TYR A 122 5.39 -8.26 -4.29
CA TYR A 122 4.95 -9.36 -5.15
C TYR A 122 3.46 -9.68 -4.97
N LEU A 123 2.99 -9.81 -3.73
CA LEU A 123 1.57 -10.08 -3.47
C LEU A 123 0.65 -9.01 -4.08
N PHE A 124 1.02 -7.73 -3.95
CA PHE A 124 0.30 -6.62 -4.56
C PHE A 124 0.31 -6.73 -6.09
N HIS A 125 1.50 -6.91 -6.69
CA HIS A 125 1.66 -7.02 -8.13
C HIS A 125 0.90 -8.21 -8.74
N PHE A 126 0.87 -9.35 -8.05
CA PHE A 126 0.15 -10.53 -8.54
C PHE A 126 -1.35 -10.46 -8.30
N SER A 127 -1.81 -9.71 -7.29
CA SER A 127 -3.24 -9.58 -6.97
C SER A 127 -3.95 -8.51 -7.80
N GLU A 128 -3.22 -7.52 -8.31
CA GLU A 128 -3.76 -6.37 -9.04
C GLU A 128 -4.63 -6.74 -10.26
N PRO A 129 -4.24 -7.68 -11.16
CA PRO A 129 -5.07 -8.01 -12.31
C PRO A 129 -6.36 -8.72 -11.90
N LYS A 130 -7.47 -8.43 -12.59
CA LYS A 130 -8.76 -9.12 -12.37
C LYS A 130 -8.82 -10.49 -13.06
N GLN A 131 -8.06 -10.71 -14.12
CA GLN A 131 -8.08 -11.94 -14.91
C GLN A 131 -7.03 -12.94 -14.40
N SER A 132 -7.43 -14.19 -14.16
CA SER A 132 -6.54 -15.27 -13.66
C SER A 132 -5.30 -15.43 -14.54
N LYS A 133 -5.49 -15.50 -15.87
CA LYS A 133 -4.40 -15.68 -16.84
C LYS A 133 -3.32 -14.61 -16.74
N THR A 134 -3.69 -13.37 -16.40
CA THR A 134 -2.73 -12.28 -16.21
C THR A 134 -1.96 -12.41 -14.90
N ARG A 135 -2.59 -12.96 -13.85
CA ARG A 135 -1.90 -13.26 -12.59
C ARG A 135 -0.88 -14.37 -12.80
N GLU A 136 -1.28 -15.45 -13.46
CA GLU A 136 -0.43 -16.59 -13.81
C GLU A 136 0.81 -16.14 -14.58
N SER A 137 0.64 -15.38 -15.67
CA SER A 137 1.78 -14.93 -16.48
C SER A 137 2.70 -13.97 -15.73
N ARG A 138 2.19 -13.12 -14.83
CA ARG A 138 3.02 -12.29 -13.95
C ARG A 138 3.83 -13.17 -12.98
N ILE A 139 3.20 -14.15 -12.35
CA ILE A 139 3.90 -15.07 -11.42
C ILE A 139 5.01 -15.81 -12.16
N GLU A 140 4.70 -16.40 -13.32
CA GLU A 140 5.67 -17.15 -14.12
C GLU A 140 6.87 -16.31 -14.54
N LYS A 141 6.63 -15.06 -14.94
CA LYS A 141 7.69 -14.12 -15.30
C LYS A 141 8.67 -13.87 -14.14
N TYR A 142 8.18 -13.81 -12.90
CA TYR A 142 9.00 -13.47 -11.73
C TYR A 142 9.47 -14.67 -10.91
N LEU A 143 9.12 -15.91 -11.31
CA LEU A 143 9.64 -17.14 -10.69
C LEU A 143 11.17 -17.11 -10.50
N PRO A 144 11.99 -16.81 -11.54
CA PRO A 144 13.44 -16.80 -11.37
C PRO A 144 13.94 -15.75 -10.38
N HIS A 145 13.27 -14.59 -10.32
CA HIS A 145 13.66 -13.51 -9.42
C HIS A 145 13.45 -13.91 -7.97
N ILE A 146 12.30 -14.53 -7.68
CA ILE A 146 11.98 -15.00 -6.33
C ILE A 146 12.97 -16.09 -5.91
N LEU A 147 13.28 -17.04 -6.81
CA LEU A 147 14.25 -18.10 -6.55
C LEU A 147 15.68 -17.55 -6.30
N ASP A 148 16.05 -16.46 -6.98
CA ASP A 148 17.31 -15.74 -6.77
C ASP A 148 17.28 -14.82 -5.52
N GLY A 149 16.18 -14.76 -4.77
CA GLY A 149 16.02 -13.89 -3.60
C GLY A 149 15.87 -12.39 -3.93
N LYS A 150 15.54 -12.05 -5.17
CA LYS A 150 15.36 -10.68 -5.66
C LYS A 150 13.94 -10.16 -5.42
N GLY A 151 13.83 -8.85 -5.27
CA GLY A 151 12.56 -8.13 -5.25
C GLY A 151 12.03 -7.84 -6.65
N LEU A 152 10.80 -7.32 -6.72
CA LEU A 152 10.10 -7.04 -7.99
C LEU A 152 10.87 -6.11 -8.94
N ASN A 153 11.64 -5.16 -8.39
CA ASN A 153 12.35 -4.11 -9.12
C ASN A 153 13.88 -4.22 -9.02
N ASP A 154 14.40 -5.38 -8.59
CA ASP A 154 15.85 -5.63 -8.46
C ASP A 154 16.46 -6.19 -9.76
#